data_AF-A0A4V2V333-F1
#
_entry.id   AF-A0A4V2V333-F1
#
_cell.length_a   1.000
_cell.length_b   1.000
_cell.length_c   1.000
_cell.angle_alpha   90.00
_cell.angle_beta   90.00
_cell.angle_gamma   90.00
#
_symmetry.space_group_name_H-M   'P 1'
#
loop_
_entity.id
_entity.type
_entity.pdbx_description
1 polymer ?
#
loop_
_entity_poly.entity_id
_entity_poly.type
_entity_poly.pdbx_seq_one_letter_code
_entity_poly.pdbx_strand_id
1 'polypeptide(L)'
;MAETLSHDMKTLNGTLRTFEQSNDPTQLKDALNIMRAAAQKAQGKTPRKLRDSPQQSPEMQQYRHTYDKLIQQIDEALALVEQGQIDDAKKVVNALKITRDIAHKTYR
;
A
#
# COMPACT_ATOMS: atom_id res chain seq x y z
N MET A 1 -18.45 8.62 2.88
CA MET A 1 -17.83 8.47 4.21
C MET A 1 -16.32 8.51 4.00
N ALA A 2 -15.58 9.41 4.67
CA ALA A 2 -14.14 9.50 4.48
C ALA A 2 -13.49 8.22 5.03
N GLU A 3 -13.04 7.35 4.13
CA GLU A 3 -12.24 6.19 4.52
C GLU A 3 -11.07 6.73 5.35
N THR A 4 -10.92 6.27 6.58
CA THR A 4 -9.79 6.70 7.41
C THR A 4 -8.56 5.94 6.98
N LEU A 5 -7.37 6.46 7.30
CA LEU A 5 -6.11 5.72 7.10
C LEU A 5 -6.20 4.29 7.68
N SER A 6 -6.94 4.10 8.78
CA SER A 6 -7.20 2.78 9.36
C SER A 6 -8.06 1.86 8.47
N HIS A 7 -9.02 2.39 7.72
CA HIS A 7 -9.79 1.60 6.76
C HIS A 7 -8.89 1.12 5.62
N ASP A 8 -8.12 2.04 5.01
CA ASP A 8 -7.17 1.70 3.94
C ASP A 8 -6.19 0.61 4.40
N MET A 9 -5.66 0.72 5.62
CA MET A 9 -4.71 -0.25 6.18
C MET A 9 -5.34 -1.61 6.46
N LYS A 10 -6.61 -1.65 6.87
CA LYS A 10 -7.35 -2.91 7.06
C LYS A 10 -7.58 -3.59 5.71
N THR A 11 -7.92 -2.81 4.68
CA THR A 11 -8.07 -3.28 3.31
C THR A 11 -6.76 -3.85 2.78
N LEU A 12 -5.64 -3.12 2.94
CA LEU A 12 -4.30 -3.61 2.61
C LEU A 12 -3.98 -4.94 3.31
N ASN A 13 -4.38 -5.12 4.58
CA ASN A 13 -4.15 -6.39 5.28
C ASN A 13 -5.01 -7.53 4.74
N GLY A 14 -6.24 -7.23 4.31
CA GLY A 14 -7.13 -8.20 3.68
C GLY A 14 -6.56 -8.72 2.37
N THR A 15 -6.12 -7.82 1.50
CA THR A 15 -5.52 -8.18 0.20
C THR A 15 -4.22 -8.96 0.36
N LEU A 16 -3.39 -8.63 1.37
CA LEU A 16 -2.19 -9.41 1.69
C LEU A 16 -2.52 -10.86 2.07
N ARG A 17 -3.57 -11.06 2.86
CA ARG A 17 -4.02 -12.39 3.22
C ARG A 17 -4.53 -13.15 1.99
N THR A 18 -5.22 -12.48 1.08
CA THR A 18 -5.58 -13.05 -0.23
C THR A 18 -4.34 -13.45 -1.04
N PHE A 19 -3.25 -12.66 -1.02
CA PHE A 19 -1.99 -13.03 -1.67
C PHE A 19 -1.33 -14.28 -1.08
N GLU A 20 -1.47 -14.48 0.24
CA GLU A 20 -0.93 -15.66 0.91
C GLU A 20 -1.77 -16.91 0.61
N GLN A 21 -3.10 -16.78 0.51
CA GLN A 21 -4.02 -17.91 0.37
C GLN A 21 -4.44 -18.22 -1.08
N SER A 22 -4.40 -17.24 -1.98
CA SER A 22 -4.77 -17.37 -3.38
C SER A 22 -3.54 -17.37 -4.29
N ASN A 23 -3.66 -18.10 -5.39
CA ASN A 23 -2.73 -18.07 -6.52
C ASN A 23 -3.42 -17.69 -7.83
N ASP A 24 -4.71 -17.34 -7.77
CA ASP A 24 -5.49 -16.92 -8.93
C ASP A 24 -5.03 -15.54 -9.43
N PRO A 25 -4.47 -15.43 -10.64
CA PRO A 25 -3.95 -14.16 -11.14
C PRO A 25 -5.03 -13.08 -11.18
N THR A 26 -6.29 -13.43 -11.46
CA THR A 26 -7.41 -12.50 -11.46
C THR A 26 -7.69 -11.94 -10.06
N GLN A 27 -7.71 -12.79 -9.03
CA GLN A 27 -7.91 -12.36 -7.64
C GLN A 27 -6.73 -11.52 -7.14
N LEU A 28 -5.51 -11.91 -7.52
CA LEU A 28 -4.29 -11.20 -7.15
C LEU A 28 -4.22 -9.82 -7.81
N LYS A 29 -4.58 -9.70 -9.10
CA LYS A 29 -4.70 -8.41 -9.78
C LYS A 29 -5.73 -7.51 -9.12
N ASP A 30 -6.90 -8.04 -8.78
CA ASP A 30 -7.95 -7.27 -8.09
C ASP A 30 -7.46 -6.78 -6.72
N ALA A 31 -6.87 -7.68 -5.94
CA ALA A 31 -6.28 -7.36 -4.65
C ALA A 31 -5.18 -6.29 -4.75
N LEU A 32 -4.30 -6.34 -5.76
CA LEU A 32 -3.29 -5.30 -5.96
C LEU A 32 -3.88 -3.96 -6.40
N ASN A 33 -4.90 -3.95 -7.26
CA ASN A 33 -5.59 -2.71 -7.63
C ASN A 33 -6.25 -2.05 -6.42
N ILE A 34 -6.86 -2.85 -5.55
CA ILE A 34 -7.40 -2.38 -4.27
C ILE A 34 -6.27 -1.81 -3.39
N MET A 35 -5.13 -2.50 -3.29
CA MET A 35 -3.97 -1.99 -2.54
C MET A 35 -3.47 -0.66 -3.07
N ARG A 36 -3.37 -0.53 -4.39
CA ARG A 36 -2.92 0.67 -5.08
C ARG A 36 -3.84 1.86 -4.78
N ALA A 37 -5.15 1.65 -4.90
CA ALA A 37 -6.14 2.67 -4.59
C ALA A 37 -6.09 3.10 -3.12
N ALA A 38 -5.92 2.15 -2.19
CA ALA A 38 -5.78 2.43 -0.76
C ALA A 38 -4.49 3.23 -0.47
N ALA A 39 -3.37 2.88 -1.11
CA ALA A 39 -2.10 3.59 -0.97
C ALA A 39 -2.18 5.02 -1.53
N GLN A 40 -2.82 5.22 -2.68
CA GLN A 40 -3.07 6.56 -3.25
C GLN A 40 -3.98 7.41 -2.37
N LYS A 41 -5.06 6.82 -1.85
CA LYS A 41 -5.95 7.49 -0.89
C LYS A 41 -5.20 7.88 0.37
N ALA A 42 -4.35 7.00 0.89
CA ALA A 42 -3.51 7.30 2.04
C ALA A 42 -2.50 8.42 1.74
N GLN A 43 -1.80 8.38 0.60
CA GLN A 43 -0.85 9.41 0.16
C GLN A 43 -1.47 10.82 0.12
N GLY A 44 -2.74 10.92 -0.27
CA GLY A 44 -3.50 12.17 -0.31
C GLY A 44 -4.05 12.63 1.05
N LYS A 45 -4.06 11.76 2.06
CA LYS A 45 -4.56 12.08 3.41
C LYS A 45 -3.44 12.66 4.27
N THR A 46 -3.81 13.63 5.10
CA THR A 46 -2.89 14.16 6.12
C THR A 46 -2.93 13.25 7.35
N PRO A 47 -1.83 12.56 7.70
CA PRO A 47 -1.79 11.73 8.90
C PRO A 47 -1.98 12.58 10.16
N ARG A 48 -2.59 11.99 11.20
CA ARG A 48 -2.91 12.70 12.44
C ARG A 48 -1.68 13.31 13.10
N LYS A 49 -0.54 12.61 13.01
CA LYS A 49 0.74 13.02 13.57
C LYS A 49 1.38 14.22 12.87
N LEU A 50 1.07 14.44 11.58
CA LEU A 50 1.57 15.56 10.78
C LEU A 50 0.48 16.58 10.47
N ARG A 51 -0.67 16.51 11.15
CA ARG A 51 -1.82 17.37 10.88
C ARG A 51 -1.58 18.83 11.27
N ASP A 52 -0.69 19.05 12.24
CA ASP A 52 -0.18 20.36 12.64
C ASP A 52 1.12 20.76 11.89
N SER A 53 1.70 19.85 11.13
CA SER A 53 2.94 20.12 10.38
C SER A 53 2.63 20.82 9.05
N PRO A 54 3.49 21.76 8.60
CA PRO A 54 3.39 22.36 7.28
C PRO A 54 3.31 21.31 6.15
N GLN A 55 2.50 21.56 5.12
CA GLN A 55 2.36 20.64 3.99
C GLN A 55 3.68 20.41 3.22
N GLN A 56 4.62 21.35 3.32
CA GLN A 56 5.95 21.29 2.72
C GLN A 56 7.02 20.77 3.68
N SER A 57 6.65 20.38 4.91
CA SER A 57 7.62 19.82 5.86
C SER A 57 8.31 18.59 5.30
N PRO A 58 9.58 18.35 5.65
CA PRO A 58 10.31 17.16 5.23
C PRO A 58 9.57 15.87 5.61
N GLU A 59 8.86 15.85 6.74
CA GLU A 59 8.03 14.70 7.15
C GLU A 59 6.83 14.45 6.22
N MET A 60 6.15 15.51 5.77
CA MET A 60 5.04 15.39 4.82
C MET A 60 5.51 14.99 3.42
N GLN A 61 6.68 15.45 3.01
CA GLN A 61 7.31 15.01 1.75
C GLN A 61 7.73 13.54 1.84
N GLN A 62 8.39 13.15 2.94
CA GLN A 62 8.80 11.77 3.20
C GLN A 62 7.59 10.83 3.29
N TYR A 63 6.48 11.29 3.89
CA TYR A 63 5.21 10.58 3.88
C TYR A 63 4.78 10.26 2.46
N ARG A 64 4.60 11.29 1.62
CA ARG A 64 4.16 11.11 0.23
C ARG A 64 5.11 10.22 -0.56
N HIS A 65 6.41 10.38 -0.36
CA HIS A 65 7.44 9.57 -1.02
C HIS A 65 7.43 8.10 -0.58
N THR A 66 7.10 7.84 0.70
CA THR A 66 6.93 6.47 1.20
C THR A 66 5.76 5.77 0.53
N TYR A 67 4.63 6.47 0.37
CA TYR A 67 3.46 5.92 -0.33
C TYR A 67 3.68 5.79 -1.83
N ASP A 68 4.43 6.71 -2.44
CA ASP A 68 4.83 6.63 -3.85
C ASP A 68 5.62 5.33 -4.14
N LYS A 69 6.63 5.03 -3.30
CA LYS A 69 7.37 3.76 -3.36
C LYS A 69 6.47 2.54 -3.18
N LEU A 70 5.52 2.61 -2.25
CA LEU A 70 4.50 1.57 -2.03
C LEU A 70 3.67 1.33 -3.30
N ILE A 71 3.22 2.40 -3.97
CA ILE A 71 2.45 2.30 -5.21
C ILE A 71 3.30 1.69 -6.33
N GLN A 72 4.56 2.12 -6.47
CA GLN A 72 5.48 1.56 -7.47
C GLN A 72 5.71 0.06 -7.27
N GLN A 73 5.93 -0.39 -6.03
CA GLN A 73 6.04 -1.80 -5.71
C GLN A 73 4.75 -2.58 -5.99
N ILE A 74 3.57 -1.98 -5.78
CA ILE A 74 2.28 -2.61 -6.13
C ILE A 74 2.14 -2.74 -7.66
N ASP A 75 2.50 -1.71 -8.42
CA ASP A 75 2.53 -1.75 -9.89
C ASP A 75 3.52 -2.81 -10.41
N GLU A 76 4.69 -2.98 -9.77
CA GLU A 76 5.64 -4.04 -10.09
C GLU A 76 5.06 -5.44 -9.80
N ALA A 77 4.43 -5.62 -8.64
CA ALA A 77 3.72 -6.84 -8.32
C ALA A 77 2.57 -7.13 -9.30
N LEU A 78 1.86 -6.09 -9.77
CA LEU A 78 0.80 -6.21 -10.77
C LEU A 78 1.38 -6.80 -12.04
N ALA A 79 2.42 -6.17 -12.58
CA ALA A 79 3.10 -6.62 -13.79
C ALA A 79 3.60 -8.07 -13.66
N LEU A 80 4.11 -8.47 -12.50
CA LEU A 80 4.53 -9.86 -12.24
C LEU A 80 3.35 -10.83 -12.25
N VAL A 81 2.21 -10.47 -11.62
CA VAL A 81 0.98 -11.27 -11.70
C VAL A 81 0.47 -11.37 -13.14
N GLU A 82 0.55 -10.31 -13.93
CA GLU A 82 0.16 -10.33 -15.35
C GLU A 82 1.05 -11.26 -16.19
N GLN A 83 2.33 -11.33 -15.85
CA GLN A 83 3.31 -12.23 -16.46
C GLN A 83 3.19 -13.69 -15.97
N GLY A 84 2.29 -13.97 -15.03
CA GLY A 84 2.16 -15.29 -14.40
C GLY A 84 3.23 -15.59 -13.34
N GLN A 85 4.08 -14.62 -13.00
CA GLN A 85 5.11 -14.71 -11.96
C GLN A 85 4.51 -14.43 -10.57
N ILE A 86 3.59 -15.30 -10.15
CA ILE A 86 2.89 -15.15 -8.87
C ILE A 86 3.86 -15.18 -7.68
N ASP A 87 4.89 -16.04 -7.71
CA ASP A 87 5.88 -16.14 -6.65
C ASP A 87 6.69 -14.85 -6.46
N ASP A 88 7.13 -14.21 -7.54
CA ASP A 88 7.83 -12.93 -7.46
C ASP A 88 6.89 -11.81 -7.00
N ALA A 89 5.65 -11.79 -7.50
CA ALA A 89 4.64 -10.85 -6.99
C ALA A 89 4.43 -11.00 -5.48
N LYS A 90 4.36 -12.24 -4.97
CA LYS A 90 4.25 -12.50 -3.51
C LYS A 90 5.46 -11.97 -2.75
N LYS A 91 6.69 -12.05 -3.28
CA LYS A 91 7.88 -11.46 -2.64
C LYS A 91 7.77 -9.94 -2.53
N VAL A 92 7.39 -9.26 -3.61
CA VAL A 92 7.19 -7.80 -3.63
C VAL A 92 6.10 -7.40 -2.64
N VAL A 93 4.99 -8.14 -2.64
CA VAL A 93 3.87 -7.96 -1.70
C VAL A 93 4.26 -8.21 -0.24
N ASN A 94 5.18 -9.13 0.03
CA ASN A 94 5.68 -9.35 1.39
C ASN A 94 6.57 -8.18 1.86
N ALA A 95 7.40 -7.63 0.98
CA ALA A 95 8.19 -6.43 1.28
C ALA A 95 7.27 -5.20 1.53
N LEU A 96 6.15 -5.11 0.80
CA LEU A 96 5.12 -4.10 1.00
C LEU A 96 4.52 -4.15 2.42
N LYS A 97 4.38 -5.34 3.04
CA LYS A 97 3.90 -5.48 4.44
C LYS A 97 4.78 -4.70 5.41
N ILE A 98 6.09 -4.82 5.25
CA ILE A 98 7.08 -4.19 6.14
C ILE A 98 7.04 -2.67 5.97
N THR A 99 7.12 -2.18 4.74
CA THR A 99 7.07 -0.74 4.43
C THR A 99 5.77 -0.11 4.93
N ARG A 100 4.63 -0.79 4.71
CA ARG A 100 3.33 -0.35 5.20
C ARG A 100 3.29 -0.30 6.72
N ASP A 101 3.80 -1.31 7.43
CA ASP A 101 3.78 -1.32 8.89
C ASP A 101 4.61 -0.19 9.49
N ILE A 102 5.80 0.04 8.93
CA ILE A 102 6.66 1.17 9.29
C ILE A 102 5.95 2.50 9.03
N ALA A 103 5.35 2.68 7.85
CA ALA A 103 4.61 3.91 7.52
C ALA A 103 3.41 4.09 8.46
N HIS A 104 2.64 3.03 8.73
CA HIS A 104 1.50 3.09 9.63
C HIS A 104 1.93 3.46 11.04
N LYS A 105 2.97 2.83 11.57
CA LYS A 105 3.51 3.14 12.90
C LYS A 105 4.09 4.55 13.00
N THR A 106 4.73 5.02 11.93
CA THR A 106 5.36 6.35 11.90
C THR A 106 4.32 7.46 11.88
N TYR A 107 3.21 7.28 11.15
CA TYR A 107 2.27 8.36 10.82
C TYR A 107 0.84 8.19 11.38
N ARG A 108 0.51 7.07 12.04
CA ARG A 108 -0.80 6.89 12.73
C ARG A 108 -0.96 7.83 13.92
#